data_AF-A0A2N1M2U1-F1
#
_entry.id   AF-A0A2N1M2U1-F1
#
_cell.length_a   1.000
_cell.length_b   1.000
_cell.length_c   1.000
_cell.angle_alpha   90.00
_cell.angle_beta   90.00
_cell.angle_gamma   90.00
#
_symmetry.space_group_name_H-M   'P 1'
#
loop_
_entity.id
_entity.type
_entity.pdbx_description
1 polymer ?
#
loop_
_entity_poly.entity_id
_entity_poly.type
_entity_poly.pdbx_seq_one_letter_code
_entity_poly.pdbx_strand_id
1 'polypeptide(L)'
;MIYSADRIENKLFIKYDGLNKEQIHWQLVNSAKTFNPVWYSASNGTCVVGGAERRSDAGIWFIRPTQAQRTHPIINQCPPPDVWVEVFFNKDPDRSNAINKVNYCQRFWTRIEYLGICIPETTRRNPNPAQASTAVVQQNNRPNQPPYGIYWDANDNPPVYFTYTWNNHFNFACGWRIDFNIVLNEIL
;
A
#
# COMPACT_ATOMS: atom_id res chain seq x y z
N MET A 1 18.64 14.49 -3.63
CA MET A 1 17.19 14.53 -3.92
C MET A 1 16.88 13.31 -4.78
N ILE A 2 16.23 12.30 -4.21
CA ILE A 2 15.87 11.05 -4.90
C ILE A 2 14.42 11.22 -5.34
N TYR A 3 14.18 11.25 -6.65
CA TYR A 3 12.83 11.31 -7.20
C TYR A 3 12.34 9.88 -7.47
N SER A 4 11.14 9.55 -7.01
CA SER A 4 10.42 8.38 -7.50
C SER A 4 9.64 8.79 -8.74
N ALA A 5 9.65 7.95 -9.78
CA ALA A 5 8.89 8.22 -11.00
C ALA A 5 8.21 6.96 -11.51
N ASP A 6 6.92 7.06 -11.83
CA ASP A 6 6.18 6.06 -12.58
C ASP A 6 6.20 6.45 -14.07
N ARG A 7 6.45 5.49 -14.96
CA ARG A 7 6.34 5.67 -16.41
C ARG A 7 5.12 4.94 -16.93
N ILE A 8 4.17 5.70 -17.45
CA ILE A 8 2.97 5.17 -18.08
C ILE A 8 2.98 5.62 -19.52
N GLU A 9 3.14 4.67 -20.44
CA GLU A 9 3.34 4.96 -21.87
C GLU A 9 4.51 5.94 -22.08
N ASN A 10 4.22 7.13 -22.63
CA ASN A 10 5.18 8.20 -22.89
C ASN A 10 5.16 9.32 -21.85
N LYS A 11 4.48 9.13 -20.72
CA LYS A 11 4.35 10.11 -19.63
C LYS A 11 5.15 9.70 -18.41
N LEU A 12 5.89 10.66 -17.85
CA LEU A 12 6.62 10.51 -16.59
C LEU A 12 5.82 11.18 -15.46
N PHE A 13 5.52 10.43 -14.41
CA PHE A 13 4.86 10.93 -13.22
C PHE A 13 5.86 10.95 -12.08
N ILE A 14 6.26 12.13 -11.63
CA ILE A 14 7.21 12.29 -10.51
C ILE A 14 6.42 12.30 -9.21
N LYS A 15 6.71 11.33 -8.32
CA LYS A 15 6.15 11.25 -6.97
C LYS A 15 7.10 11.93 -6.00
N TYR A 16 6.55 12.77 -5.12
CA TYR A 16 7.27 13.47 -4.07
C TYR A 16 6.56 13.21 -2.75
N ASP A 17 7.02 12.17 -2.04
CA ASP A 17 6.49 11.82 -0.74
C ASP A 17 7.29 12.53 0.37
N GLY A 18 6.58 13.04 1.37
CA GLY A 18 7.18 13.63 2.56
C GLY A 18 7.79 12.58 3.50
N LEU A 19 8.64 13.01 4.43
CA LEU A 19 9.36 12.12 5.34
C LEU A 19 8.44 11.17 6.13
N ASN A 20 7.30 11.68 6.61
CA ASN A 20 6.32 10.87 7.35
C ASN A 20 5.75 9.73 6.50
N LYS A 21 5.50 9.97 5.21
CA LYS A 21 4.97 8.97 4.29
C LYS A 21 6.02 7.91 3.95
N GLU A 22 7.27 8.33 3.72
CA GLU A 22 8.39 7.38 3.57
C GLU A 22 8.61 6.52 4.83
N GLN A 23 8.43 7.11 6.01
CA GLN A 23 8.49 6.36 7.27
C GLN A 23 7.35 5.34 7.37
N ILE A 24 6.13 5.70 6.97
CA ILE A 24 5.01 4.74 6.85
C ILE A 24 5.37 3.58 5.92
N HIS A 25 5.93 3.86 4.73
CA HIS A 25 6.35 2.83 3.78
C HIS A 25 7.32 1.83 4.42
N TRP A 26 8.31 2.36 5.15
CA TRP A 26 9.29 1.56 5.88
C TRP A 26 8.64 0.69 6.98
N GLN A 27 7.73 1.25 7.78
CA GLN A 27 7.02 0.52 8.83
C GLN A 27 6.17 -0.62 8.26
N LEU A 28 5.47 -0.37 7.15
CA LEU A 28 4.67 -1.39 6.45
C LEU A 28 5.53 -2.55 5.96
N VAL A 29 6.65 -2.25 5.29
CA VAL A 29 7.61 -3.25 4.80
C VAL A 29 8.20 -4.07 5.95
N ASN A 30 8.55 -3.43 7.07
CA ASN A 30 9.11 -4.13 8.23
C ASN A 30 8.09 -4.99 8.97
N SER A 31 6.84 -4.54 9.04
CA SER A 31 5.74 -5.36 9.56
C SER A 31 5.59 -6.65 8.75
N ALA A 32 5.59 -6.56 7.42
CA ALA A 32 5.53 -7.74 6.55
C ALA A 32 6.73 -8.68 6.75
N LYS A 33 7.95 -8.14 6.81
CA LYS A 33 9.18 -8.93 7.07
C LYS A 33 9.16 -9.62 8.43
N THR A 34 8.62 -8.95 9.44
CA THR A 34 8.52 -9.51 10.80
C THR A 34 7.47 -10.61 10.85
N PHE A 35 6.33 -10.41 10.18
CA PHE A 35 5.28 -11.40 10.08
C PHE A 35 5.74 -12.67 9.37
N ASN A 36 6.41 -12.53 8.22
CA ASN A 36 6.96 -13.65 7.48
C ASN A 36 8.33 -13.30 6.85
N PRO A 37 9.44 -13.74 7.47
CA PRO A 37 10.79 -13.46 6.98
C PRO A 37 11.15 -14.10 5.64
N VAL A 38 10.36 -15.08 5.18
CA VAL A 38 10.57 -15.76 3.89
C VAL A 38 10.08 -14.87 2.73
N TRP A 39 9.05 -14.06 2.97
CA TRP A 39 8.54 -13.14 1.96
C TRP A 39 9.55 -12.05 1.65
N TYR A 40 9.55 -11.61 0.38
CA TYR A 40 10.30 -10.44 0.00
C TYR A 40 9.40 -9.22 0.17
N SER A 41 9.90 -8.17 0.84
CA SER A 41 9.14 -6.93 1.02
C SER A 41 10.03 -5.73 0.77
N ALA A 42 9.51 -4.77 0.01
CA ALA A 42 10.22 -3.56 -0.38
C ALA A 42 9.26 -2.40 -0.59
N SER A 43 9.72 -1.18 -0.34
CA SER A 43 9.07 0.06 -0.74
C SER A 43 9.71 0.58 -2.02
N ASN A 44 8.96 1.35 -2.82
CA ASN A 44 9.47 2.02 -4.03
C ASN A 44 10.09 1.08 -5.10
N GLY A 45 9.84 -0.23 -5.01
CA GLY A 45 10.32 -1.21 -5.98
C GLY A 45 9.58 -1.07 -7.32
N THR A 46 10.32 -0.99 -8.43
CA THR A 46 9.71 -0.89 -9.77
C THR A 46 9.30 -2.28 -10.25
N CYS A 47 8.04 -2.41 -10.67
CA CYS A 47 7.48 -3.61 -11.30
C CYS A 47 6.79 -3.24 -12.61
N VAL A 48 6.59 -4.24 -13.46
CA VAL A 48 5.93 -4.06 -14.75
C VAL A 48 4.58 -4.77 -14.71
N VAL A 49 3.50 -4.00 -14.90
CA VAL A 49 2.12 -4.50 -14.91
C VAL A 49 1.44 -3.99 -16.16
N GLY A 50 0.91 -4.88 -17.00
CA GLY A 50 0.25 -4.48 -18.25
C GLY A 50 1.13 -3.66 -19.21
N GLY A 51 2.46 -3.78 -19.10
CA GLY A 51 3.43 -2.98 -19.86
C GLY A 51 3.75 -1.60 -19.26
N ALA A 52 3.09 -1.19 -18.18
CA ALA A 52 3.42 0.04 -17.45
C ALA A 52 4.40 -0.22 -16.29
N GLU A 53 5.30 0.73 -16.06
CA GLU A 53 6.23 0.72 -14.93
C GLU A 53 5.56 1.35 -13.72
N ARG A 54 5.43 0.58 -12.64
CA ARG A 54 4.68 0.97 -11.44
C ARG A 54 5.48 0.68 -10.19
N ARG A 55 5.36 1.56 -9.18
CA ARG A 55 6.01 1.38 -7.87
C ARG A 55 5.01 1.38 -6.73
N SER A 56 4.89 0.30 -5.97
CA SER A 56 4.07 0.33 -4.75
C SER A 56 4.76 1.14 -3.66
N ASP A 57 3.97 1.73 -2.76
CA ASP A 57 4.48 2.36 -1.54
C ASP A 57 5.02 1.30 -0.58
N ALA A 58 4.30 0.18 -0.46
CA ALA A 58 4.86 -1.07 0.05
C ALA A 58 4.39 -2.26 -0.80
N GLY A 59 5.33 -3.09 -1.24
CA GLY A 59 5.08 -4.32 -1.99
C GLY A 59 5.58 -5.53 -1.21
N ILE A 60 4.77 -6.60 -1.21
CA ILE A 60 5.10 -7.89 -0.59
C ILE A 60 4.96 -8.97 -1.65
N TRP A 61 6.00 -9.78 -1.82
CA TRP A 61 6.03 -10.94 -2.71
C TRP A 61 6.20 -12.21 -1.87
N PHE A 62 5.29 -13.16 -2.04
CA PHE A 62 5.37 -14.48 -1.42
C PHE A 62 6.54 -15.28 -1.99
N ILE A 63 6.83 -15.06 -3.27
CA ILE A 63 8.01 -15.59 -3.95
C ILE A 63 8.94 -14.44 -4.28
N ARG A 64 10.15 -14.46 -3.70
CA ARG A 64 11.17 -13.45 -3.96
C ARG A 64 11.44 -13.34 -5.48
N PRO A 65 11.33 -12.13 -6.07
CA PRO A 65 11.71 -11.92 -7.47
C PRO A 65 13.18 -12.30 -7.72
N THR A 66 13.46 -12.80 -8.94
CA THR A 66 14.80 -13.24 -9.32
C THR A 66 15.83 -12.10 -9.24
N GLN A 67 17.12 -12.42 -9.21
CA GLN A 67 18.17 -11.40 -9.18
C GLN A 67 18.10 -10.46 -10.40
N ALA A 68 17.79 -10.99 -11.59
CA ALA A 68 17.65 -10.21 -12.80
C ALA A 68 16.46 -9.24 -12.72
N GLN A 69 15.32 -9.70 -12.20
CA GLN A 69 14.13 -8.86 -11.95
C GLN A 69 14.40 -7.78 -10.90
N ARG A 70 15.16 -8.06 -9.84
CA ARG A 70 15.45 -7.05 -8.80
C ARG A 70 16.48 -6.01 -9.24
N THR A 71 17.44 -6.38 -10.08
CA THR A 71 18.52 -5.47 -10.51
C THR A 71 18.15 -4.68 -11.77
N HIS A 72 17.39 -5.29 -12.67
CA HIS A 72 16.96 -4.68 -13.94
C HIS A 72 15.46 -4.92 -14.17
N PRO A 73 14.59 -4.30 -13.34
CA PRO A 73 13.17 -4.65 -13.26
C PRO A 73 12.35 -4.36 -14.52
N ILE A 74 12.79 -3.41 -15.36
CA ILE A 74 12.08 -3.06 -16.59
C ILE A 74 12.38 -4.09 -17.68
N ILE A 75 13.67 -4.35 -17.93
CA ILE A 75 14.13 -5.29 -18.96
C ILE A 75 13.68 -6.71 -18.63
N ASN A 76 13.78 -7.12 -17.36
CA ASN A 76 13.43 -8.47 -16.93
C ASN A 76 12.01 -8.59 -16.36
N GLN A 77 11.17 -7.55 -16.52
CA GLN A 77 9.77 -7.52 -16.12
C GLN A 77 9.55 -8.05 -14.69
N CYS A 78 9.99 -7.26 -13.70
CA CYS A 78 9.74 -7.58 -12.30
C CYS A 78 8.23 -7.74 -12.07
N PRO A 79 7.77 -8.86 -11.49
CA PRO A 79 6.35 -9.15 -11.33
C PRO A 79 5.75 -8.21 -10.29
N PRO A 80 4.44 -7.91 -10.38
CA PRO A 80 3.77 -7.20 -9.29
C PRO A 80 3.87 -7.99 -7.97
N PRO A 81 3.85 -7.30 -6.81
CA PRO A 81 3.73 -7.93 -5.51
C PRO A 81 2.38 -8.61 -5.35
N ASP A 82 2.34 -9.68 -4.54
CA ASP A 82 1.10 -10.36 -4.14
C ASP A 82 0.23 -9.50 -3.20
N VAL A 83 0.87 -8.61 -2.42
CA VAL A 83 0.18 -7.55 -1.67
C VAL A 83 0.74 -6.18 -2.05
N TRP A 84 -0.14 -5.28 -2.49
CA TRP A 84 0.21 -3.93 -2.95
C TRP A 84 -0.44 -2.88 -2.04
N VAL A 85 0.38 -2.07 -1.38
CA VAL A 85 -0.09 -0.96 -0.54
C VAL A 85 0.22 0.37 -1.21
N GLU A 86 -0.77 1.26 -1.25
CA GLU A 86 -0.61 2.68 -1.62
C GLU A 86 -1.06 3.56 -0.45
N VAL A 87 -0.26 4.56 -0.11
CA VAL A 87 -0.58 5.56 0.91
C VAL A 87 -0.85 6.88 0.19
N PHE A 88 -1.93 7.58 0.50
CA PHE A 88 -2.29 8.81 -0.20
C PHE A 88 -3.09 9.76 0.69
N PHE A 89 -3.02 11.05 0.39
CA PHE A 89 -3.86 12.05 1.06
C PHE A 89 -5.28 12.03 0.49
N ASN A 90 -6.28 12.40 1.30
CA ASN A 90 -7.67 12.57 0.84
C ASN A 90 -7.85 13.85 -0.01
N LYS A 91 -6.99 14.06 -1.00
CA LYS A 91 -6.95 15.24 -1.86
C LYS A 91 -6.63 14.82 -3.28
N ASP A 92 -7.38 15.34 -4.24
CA ASP A 92 -7.06 15.14 -5.64
C ASP A 92 -5.94 16.10 -6.09
N PRO A 93 -5.00 15.66 -6.94
CA PRO A 93 -5.04 14.42 -7.72
C PRO A 93 -4.48 13.16 -7.01
N ASP A 94 -3.92 13.26 -5.80
CA ASP A 94 -3.22 12.15 -5.14
C ASP A 94 -4.11 10.92 -4.93
N ARG A 95 -5.30 11.12 -4.34
CA ARG A 95 -6.30 10.05 -4.15
C ARG A 95 -6.71 9.40 -5.47
N SER A 96 -7.10 10.20 -6.45
CA SER A 96 -7.51 9.69 -7.76
C SER A 96 -6.38 8.93 -8.47
N ASN A 97 -5.12 9.38 -8.33
CA ASN A 97 -3.96 8.70 -8.90
C ASN A 97 -3.74 7.33 -8.25
N ALA A 98 -3.81 7.23 -6.92
CA ALA A 98 -3.68 5.96 -6.21
C ALA A 98 -4.77 4.96 -6.63
N ILE A 99 -6.03 5.39 -6.67
CA ILE A 99 -7.16 4.54 -7.08
C ILE A 99 -7.03 4.11 -8.55
N ASN A 100 -6.69 5.04 -9.45
CA ASN A 100 -6.52 4.73 -10.88
C ASN A 100 -5.38 3.75 -11.12
N LYS A 101 -4.32 3.82 -10.32
CA LYS A 101 -3.20 2.88 -10.37
C LYS A 101 -3.60 1.48 -9.96
N VAL A 102 -4.35 1.33 -8.85
CA VAL A 102 -4.91 0.05 -8.41
C VAL A 102 -5.82 -0.53 -9.50
N ASN A 103 -6.80 0.26 -9.95
CA ASN A 103 -7.75 -0.15 -10.99
C ASN A 103 -7.05 -0.56 -12.30
N TYR A 104 -5.97 0.14 -12.68
CA TYR A 104 -5.16 -0.24 -13.83
C TYR A 104 -4.51 -1.61 -13.61
N CYS A 105 -3.86 -1.82 -12.46
CA CYS A 105 -3.15 -3.07 -12.19
C CYS A 105 -4.11 -4.27 -12.12
N GLN A 106 -5.30 -4.10 -11.53
CA GLN A 106 -6.32 -5.14 -11.44
C GLN A 106 -6.79 -5.67 -12.82
N ARG A 107 -6.82 -4.82 -13.85
CA ARG A 107 -7.19 -5.24 -15.23
C ARG A 107 -6.22 -6.24 -15.84
N PHE A 108 -4.97 -6.26 -15.39
CA PHE A 108 -3.93 -7.14 -15.92
C PHE A 108 -3.56 -8.26 -14.96
N TRP A 109 -3.81 -8.08 -13.66
CA TRP A 109 -3.40 -9.02 -12.65
C TRP A 109 -4.40 -9.02 -11.48
N THR A 110 -5.29 -10.02 -11.46
CA THR A 110 -6.36 -10.14 -10.47
C THR A 110 -5.91 -10.76 -9.15
N ARG A 111 -4.71 -11.37 -9.09
CA ARG A 111 -4.22 -12.12 -7.91
C ARG A 111 -3.49 -11.26 -6.87
N ILE A 112 -3.75 -9.96 -6.82
CA ILE A 112 -3.06 -9.04 -5.90
C ILE A 112 -4.07 -8.55 -4.88
N GLU A 113 -3.73 -8.67 -3.61
CA GLU A 113 -4.45 -7.99 -2.53
C GLU A 113 -4.00 -6.51 -2.50
N TYR A 114 -4.91 -5.57 -2.67
CA TYR A 114 -4.58 -4.15 -2.62
C TYR A 114 -5.10 -3.51 -1.33
N LEU A 115 -4.25 -2.69 -0.70
CA LEU A 115 -4.65 -1.81 0.39
C LEU A 115 -4.34 -0.36 0.03
N GLY A 116 -5.38 0.46 -0.08
CA GLY A 116 -5.27 1.90 -0.12
C GLY A 116 -5.41 2.48 1.29
N ILE A 117 -4.43 3.24 1.76
CA ILE A 117 -4.47 3.93 3.06
C ILE A 117 -4.59 5.42 2.81
N CYS A 118 -5.78 5.95 3.08
CA CYS A 118 -6.05 7.37 2.98
C CYS A 118 -5.69 8.04 4.31
N ILE A 119 -4.71 8.95 4.30
CA ILE A 119 -4.22 9.65 5.50
C ILE A 119 -4.64 11.14 5.51
N PRO A 120 -4.88 11.73 6.69
CA PRO A 120 -4.98 13.18 6.86
C PRO A 120 -3.59 13.83 6.84
N GLU A 121 -3.54 15.17 6.85
CA GLU A 121 -2.28 15.92 7.05
C GLU A 121 -1.70 15.71 8.46
N THR A 122 -2.58 15.62 9.46
CA THR A 122 -2.22 15.35 10.86
C THR A 122 -3.29 14.49 11.52
N THR A 123 -2.90 13.74 12.55
CA THR A 123 -3.82 12.99 13.40
C THR A 123 -3.67 13.38 14.88
N ARG A 124 -4.53 12.83 15.75
CA ARG A 124 -4.43 13.02 17.20
C ARG A 124 -3.70 11.85 17.84
N ARG A 125 -2.95 12.11 18.92
CA ARG A 125 -2.28 11.08 19.73
C ARG A 125 -3.24 9.97 20.15
N ASN A 126 -2.72 8.75 20.23
CA ASN A 126 -3.46 7.59 20.70
C ASN A 126 -3.95 7.83 22.15
N PRO A 127 -5.27 7.86 22.41
CA PRO A 127 -5.79 8.08 23.75
C PRO A 127 -5.54 6.87 24.67
N ASN A 128 -5.37 5.66 24.12
CA ASN A 128 -5.28 4.41 24.87
C ASN A 128 -4.14 3.52 24.34
N PRO A 129 -2.86 3.89 24.52
CA PRO A 129 -1.73 3.18 23.91
C PRO A 129 -1.52 1.74 24.38
N ALA A 130 -2.04 1.37 25.56
CA ALA A 130 -1.92 0.03 26.12
C ALA A 130 -3.10 -0.90 25.75
N GLN A 131 -4.08 -0.41 24.99
CA GLN A 131 -5.26 -1.19 24.64
C GLN A 131 -4.93 -2.29 23.63
N ALA A 132 -5.50 -3.47 23.84
CA ALA A 132 -5.40 -4.57 22.88
C ALA A 132 -6.04 -4.19 21.54
N SER A 133 -5.37 -4.56 20.45
CA SER A 133 -5.81 -4.23 19.10
C SER A 133 -6.94 -5.15 18.61
N THR A 134 -7.95 -4.58 17.95
CA THR A 134 -9.14 -5.31 17.47
C THR A 134 -9.31 -5.21 15.95
N ALA A 135 -9.88 -6.25 15.35
CA ALA A 135 -10.11 -6.28 13.90
C ALA A 135 -11.13 -5.21 13.51
N VAL A 136 -10.93 -4.59 12.36
CA VAL A 136 -11.82 -3.53 11.87
C VAL A 136 -13.09 -4.12 11.28
N VAL A 137 -14.17 -3.35 11.37
CA VAL A 137 -15.41 -3.65 10.65
C VAL A 137 -15.31 -3.07 9.25
N GLN A 138 -15.47 -3.94 8.25
CA GLN A 138 -15.54 -3.56 6.85
C GLN A 138 -16.95 -3.06 6.49
N GLN A 139 -17.02 -2.14 5.54
CA GLN A 139 -18.26 -1.53 5.07
C GLN A 139 -18.17 -1.19 3.58
N ASN A 140 -19.33 -1.17 2.90
CA ASN A 140 -19.39 -0.89 1.46
C ASN A 140 -19.25 0.61 1.15
N ASN A 141 -19.53 1.47 2.13
CA ASN A 141 -19.48 2.91 1.96
C ASN A 141 -18.13 3.47 2.41
N ARG A 142 -17.54 4.33 1.58
CA ARG A 142 -16.33 5.07 1.93
C ARG A 142 -16.60 6.00 3.13
N PRO A 143 -15.74 5.98 4.18
CA PRO A 143 -15.79 6.99 5.23
C PRO A 143 -15.66 8.42 4.68
N ASN A 144 -16.40 9.36 5.28
CA ASN A 144 -16.41 10.75 4.83
C ASN A 144 -15.11 11.49 5.15
N GLN A 145 -14.36 11.04 6.17
CA GLN A 145 -13.15 11.69 6.66
C GLN A 145 -12.00 10.67 6.76
N PRO A 146 -10.76 11.08 6.42
CA PRO A 146 -9.58 10.29 6.73
C PRO A 146 -9.26 10.34 8.24
N PRO A 147 -8.48 9.38 8.76
CA PRO A 147 -7.90 8.27 8.02
C PRO A 147 -8.90 7.11 7.78
N TYR A 148 -8.82 6.50 6.60
CA TYR A 148 -9.60 5.31 6.25
C TYR A 148 -8.82 4.38 5.32
N GLY A 149 -9.15 3.10 5.34
CA GLY A 149 -8.64 2.11 4.38
C GLY A 149 -9.65 1.80 3.27
N ILE A 150 -9.11 1.39 2.13
CA ILE A 150 -9.82 0.76 1.02
C ILE A 150 -9.10 -0.56 0.75
N TYR A 151 -9.83 -1.66 0.72
CA TYR A 151 -9.27 -2.98 0.46
C TYR A 151 -9.94 -3.59 -0.77
N TRP A 152 -9.11 -4.05 -1.70
CA TRP A 152 -9.52 -4.87 -2.83
C TRP A 152 -8.91 -6.26 -2.64
N ASP A 153 -9.77 -7.28 -2.64
CA ASP A 153 -9.28 -8.65 -2.57
C ASP A 153 -8.73 -9.14 -3.92
N ALA A 154 -8.13 -10.32 -3.90
CA ALA A 154 -7.56 -10.98 -5.07
C ALA A 154 -8.61 -11.67 -5.97
N ASN A 155 -9.92 -11.39 -5.78
CA ASN A 155 -11.02 -12.09 -6.45
C ASN A 155 -11.91 -11.16 -7.30
N ASP A 156 -11.44 -9.95 -7.60
CA ASP A 156 -12.18 -8.95 -8.39
C ASP A 156 -13.54 -8.54 -7.76
N ASN A 157 -13.68 -8.70 -6.45
CA ASN A 157 -14.85 -8.21 -5.73
C ASN A 157 -14.79 -6.67 -5.60
N PRO A 158 -15.96 -6.01 -5.46
CA PRO A 158 -16.00 -4.59 -5.15
C PRO A 158 -15.17 -4.27 -3.89
N PRO A 159 -14.42 -3.16 -3.87
CA PRO A 159 -13.63 -2.81 -2.71
C PRO A 159 -14.50 -2.55 -1.49
N VAL A 160 -13.99 -2.96 -0.33
CA VAL A 160 -14.55 -2.63 0.97
C VAL A 160 -13.74 -1.53 1.63
N TYR A 161 -14.38 -0.79 2.52
CA TYR A 161 -13.79 0.32 3.24
C TYR A 161 -13.82 0.06 4.74
N PHE A 162 -12.99 0.78 5.49
CA PHE A 162 -13.02 0.75 6.95
C PHE A 162 -12.41 2.03 7.51
N THR A 163 -12.85 2.43 8.71
CA THR A 163 -12.24 3.54 9.44
C THR A 163 -10.89 3.10 10.00
N TYR A 164 -9.87 3.95 9.88
CA TYR A 164 -8.50 3.63 10.27
C TYR A 164 -8.18 4.23 11.65
N THR A 165 -8.57 3.55 12.73
CA THR A 165 -8.48 4.08 14.10
C THR A 165 -7.36 3.47 14.93
N TRP A 166 -7.03 4.15 16.03
CA TRP A 166 -6.09 3.64 17.04
C TRP A 166 -6.54 2.30 17.60
N ASN A 167 -5.58 1.41 17.85
CA ASN A 167 -5.77 0.09 18.44
C ASN A 167 -6.70 -0.80 17.60
N ASN A 168 -6.65 -0.62 16.28
CA ASN A 168 -7.31 -1.48 15.33
C ASN A 168 -6.30 -2.13 14.40
N HIS A 169 -6.72 -3.22 13.75
CA HIS A 169 -5.93 -3.88 12.71
C HIS A 169 -6.79 -4.39 11.56
N PHE A 170 -6.16 -4.57 10.43
CA PHE A 170 -6.72 -5.24 9.26
C PHE A 170 -6.00 -6.57 9.00
N ASN A 171 -6.77 -7.60 8.65
CA ASN A 171 -6.25 -8.92 8.30
C ASN A 171 -6.40 -9.15 6.79
N PHE A 172 -5.28 -9.36 6.12
CA PHE A 172 -5.25 -9.77 4.71
C PHE A 172 -5.62 -11.25 4.57
N ALA A 173 -6.06 -11.65 3.39
CA ALA A 173 -6.37 -13.05 3.07
C ALA A 173 -5.12 -13.94 3.18
N CYS A 174 -3.93 -13.42 2.87
CA CYS A 174 -2.65 -14.09 3.11
C CYS A 174 -2.26 -14.25 4.59
N GLY A 175 -3.10 -13.79 5.52
CA GLY A 175 -2.89 -13.90 6.97
C GLY A 175 -2.02 -12.79 7.57
N TRP A 176 -1.41 -11.93 6.75
CA TRP A 176 -0.68 -10.77 7.26
C TRP A 176 -1.64 -9.81 7.95
N ARG A 177 -1.25 -9.36 9.14
CA ARG A 177 -1.98 -8.39 9.93
C ARG A 177 -1.24 -7.05 9.91
N ILE A 178 -1.97 -5.98 9.61
CA ILE A 178 -1.47 -4.60 9.76
C ILE A 178 -2.15 -3.97 10.96
N ASP A 179 -1.37 -3.73 12.02
CA ASP A 179 -1.77 -2.89 13.14
C ASP A 179 -1.73 -1.41 12.76
N PHE A 180 -2.84 -0.72 12.93
CA PHE A 180 -3.01 0.66 12.44
C PHE A 180 -2.11 1.66 13.15
N ASN A 181 -1.70 1.34 14.36
CA ASN A 181 -0.78 2.16 15.14
C ASN A 181 0.56 2.37 14.40
N ILE A 182 1.01 1.43 13.56
CA ILE A 182 2.28 1.59 12.80
C ILE A 182 2.22 2.71 11.76
N VAL A 183 1.02 3.03 11.25
CA VAL A 183 0.80 4.14 10.32
C VAL A 183 0.47 5.40 11.09
N LEU A 184 -0.47 5.32 12.03
CA LEU A 184 -0.99 6.48 12.74
C LEU A 184 0.08 7.18 13.60
N ASN A 185 1.08 6.45 14.12
CA ASN A 185 2.19 7.04 14.87
C ASN A 185 3.08 7.96 14.03
N GLU A 186 3.11 7.78 12.71
CA GLU A 186 4.00 8.52 11.81
C GLU A 186 3.35 9.80 11.25
N ILE A 187 2.04 10.00 11.47
CA ILE A 187 1.29 11.19 11.02
C ILE A 187 0.75 12.04 12.18
N LEU A 188 1.39 11.90 13.35
CA LEU A 188 1.16 12.71 14.54
C LEU A 188 1.66 14.15 14.39
#